data_AF-A0A7S4I0E3-F1
#
_entry.id   AF-A0A7S4I0E3-F1
#
_cell.length_a   1.000
_cell.length_b   1.000
_cell.length_c   1.000
_cell.angle_alpha   90.00
_cell.angle_beta   90.00
_cell.angle_gamma   90.00
#
_symmetry.space_group_name_H-M   'P 1'
#
loop_
_entity.id
_entity.type
_entity.pdbx_description
1 polymer ?
#
loop_
_entity_poly.entity_id
_entity_poly.type
_entity_poly.pdbx_seq_one_letter_code
_entity_poly.pdbx_strand_id
1 'polypeptide(L)'
;MTEAKTVPSIALQSKRPKLSSNSTGTLFINDTIRNPDVEELLHCLSVKLHERIEDNSNCGEKESIFNEQEYPLTKGQIQYGVTPIREVVYTFVYRIFKSQEMSPESTIMALVYVDRLVKNGIKVNWLTWKRLFLSVMMLAYKVWEDLAVWNADVLIVFPNMQAEEITQMERELLGLLEYRLSLSSSVFTQYYFEMRAVSSAEKFPMKPLDRDAAKALETRTSIREKAIYEDYYNQWKSKSAEWGNIKSPKAIID
;
A
#
# COMPACT_ATOMS: atom_id res chain seq x y z
N MET A 1 -62.53 -23.78 -1.30
CA MET A 1 -61.17 -23.73 -1.88
C MET A 1 -60.88 -22.29 -2.24
N THR A 2 -60.07 -21.60 -1.43
CA THR A 2 -58.97 -20.68 -1.84
C THR A 2 -58.52 -19.91 -0.59
N GLU A 3 -57.43 -20.39 0.01
CA GLU A 3 -56.67 -19.68 1.03
C GLU A 3 -55.99 -18.45 0.39
N ALA A 4 -56.20 -17.27 0.98
CA ALA A 4 -55.36 -16.11 0.70
C ALA A 4 -54.05 -16.27 1.49
N LYS A 5 -52.98 -16.65 0.80
CA LYS A 5 -51.62 -16.68 1.35
C LYS A 5 -51.09 -15.25 1.50
N THR A 6 -50.92 -14.81 2.74
CA THR A 6 -50.19 -13.59 3.08
C THR A 6 -48.69 -13.80 2.83
N VAL A 7 -48.10 -13.02 1.94
CA VAL A 7 -46.65 -13.04 1.64
C VAL A 7 -45.88 -12.40 2.79
N PRO A 8 -44.85 -13.04 3.37
CA PRO A 8 -44.01 -12.38 4.37
C PRO A 8 -43.06 -11.39 3.69
N SER A 9 -43.01 -10.16 4.21
CA SER A 9 -42.08 -9.12 3.76
C SER A 9 -40.64 -9.51 4.11
N ILE A 10 -39.81 -9.71 3.08
CA ILE A 10 -38.38 -9.98 3.23
C ILE A 10 -37.68 -8.67 3.60
N ALA A 11 -37.25 -8.55 4.86
CA ALA A 11 -36.39 -7.47 5.30
C ALA A 11 -35.00 -7.65 4.66
N LEU A 12 -34.65 -6.78 3.71
CA LEU A 12 -33.29 -6.63 3.18
C LEU A 12 -32.36 -6.17 4.32
N GLN A 13 -31.64 -7.11 4.93
CA GLN A 13 -30.53 -6.80 5.83
C GLN A 13 -29.38 -6.24 5.01
N SER A 14 -29.22 -4.91 5.02
CA SER A 14 -27.97 -4.28 4.64
C SER A 14 -26.89 -4.69 5.66
N LYS A 15 -25.93 -5.51 5.23
CA LYS A 15 -24.73 -5.80 6.03
C LYS A 15 -23.96 -4.49 6.19
N ARG A 16 -24.05 -3.89 7.39
CA ARG A 16 -23.15 -2.79 7.77
C ARG A 16 -21.72 -3.32 7.80
N PRO A 17 -20.73 -2.60 7.24
CA PRO A 17 -19.33 -2.99 7.34
C PRO A 17 -18.93 -3.07 8.82
N LYS A 18 -18.23 -4.13 9.21
CA LYS A 18 -17.70 -4.28 10.58
C LYS A 18 -16.67 -3.17 10.81
N LEU A 19 -17.02 -2.15 11.59
CA LEU A 19 -16.04 -1.18 12.08
C LEU A 19 -15.16 -1.87 13.12
N SER A 20 -13.87 -1.98 12.82
CA SER A 20 -12.85 -2.39 13.77
C SER A 20 -12.52 -1.22 14.68
N SER A 21 -12.67 -1.39 15.99
CA SER A 21 -12.25 -0.41 16.99
C SER A 21 -10.72 -0.29 17.01
N ASN A 22 -10.19 0.94 17.05
CA ASN A 22 -8.80 1.23 17.36
C ASN A 22 -8.68 1.86 18.77
N SER A 23 -7.49 1.77 19.38
CA SER A 23 -7.20 2.27 20.73
C SER A 23 -7.16 3.80 20.83
N THR A 24 -7.36 4.51 19.73
CA THR A 24 -7.41 5.98 19.61
C THR A 24 -8.74 6.37 18.99
N GLY A 25 -9.80 6.35 19.81
CA GLY A 25 -11.22 6.34 19.44
C GLY A 25 -11.81 7.51 18.63
N THR A 26 -11.04 8.24 17.83
CA THR A 26 -11.53 9.18 16.79
C THR A 26 -10.60 9.42 15.60
N LEU A 27 -9.39 8.83 15.56
CA LEU A 27 -8.59 8.93 14.35
C LEU A 27 -9.08 7.85 13.38
N PHE A 28 -9.90 8.24 12.42
CA PHE A 28 -10.28 7.39 11.29
C PHE A 28 -9.06 7.19 10.39
N ILE A 29 -8.12 6.37 10.84
CA ILE A 29 -7.04 5.85 10.00
C ILE A 29 -7.66 4.69 9.22
N ASN A 30 -8.35 5.01 8.13
CA ASN A 30 -8.88 3.99 7.22
C ASN A 30 -7.75 3.31 6.44
N ASP A 31 -6.68 4.06 6.19
CA ASP A 31 -5.52 3.58 5.46
C ASP A 31 -4.46 3.11 6.45
N THR A 32 -4.42 1.80 6.70
CA THR A 32 -3.39 1.16 7.51
C THR A 32 -2.46 0.36 6.61
N ILE A 33 -1.31 -0.11 7.12
CA ILE A 33 -0.41 -1.00 6.36
C ILE A 33 -1.17 -2.19 5.77
N ARG A 34 -2.23 -2.67 6.43
CA ARG A 34 -3.07 -3.80 6.00
C ARG A 34 -4.17 -3.44 5.01
N ASN A 35 -4.42 -2.14 4.80
CA ASN A 35 -5.41 -1.63 3.86
C ASN A 35 -4.95 -0.27 3.36
N PRO A 36 -3.91 -0.22 2.50
CA PRO A 36 -3.35 1.04 2.02
C PRO A 36 -4.24 1.71 0.96
N ASP A 37 -4.23 3.04 0.90
CA ASP A 37 -4.83 3.78 -0.23
C ASP A 37 -3.96 3.59 -1.47
N VAL A 38 -4.50 2.79 -2.40
CA VAL A 38 -3.82 2.40 -3.64
C VAL A 38 -3.54 3.60 -4.53
N GLU A 39 -4.47 4.55 -4.63
CA GLU A 39 -4.30 5.71 -5.50
C GLU A 39 -3.20 6.63 -4.98
N GLU A 40 -3.11 6.79 -3.66
CA GLU A 40 -2.02 7.50 -2.99
C GLU A 40 -0.66 6.84 -3.26
N LEU A 41 -0.55 5.52 -3.17
CA LEU A 41 0.69 4.81 -3.46
C LEU A 41 1.09 4.94 -4.93
N LEU A 42 0.16 4.75 -5.87
CA LEU A 42 0.43 4.89 -7.30
C LEU A 42 0.78 6.34 -7.65
N HIS A 43 0.16 7.32 -7.01
CA HIS A 43 0.49 8.73 -7.18
C HIS A 43 1.93 8.99 -6.74
N CYS A 44 2.30 8.60 -5.52
CA CYS A 44 3.66 8.79 -5.01
C CYS A 44 4.71 8.10 -5.89
N LEU A 45 4.46 6.87 -6.30
CA LEU A 45 5.34 6.13 -7.19
C LEU A 45 5.55 6.89 -8.51
N SER A 46 4.48 7.44 -9.08
CA SER A 46 4.54 8.21 -10.32
C SER A 46 5.31 9.52 -10.17
N VAL A 47 5.15 10.22 -9.04
CA VAL A 47 5.95 11.40 -8.70
C VAL A 47 7.42 11.04 -8.62
N LYS A 48 7.78 10.01 -7.85
CA LYS A 48 9.17 9.58 -7.67
C LYS A 48 9.81 9.17 -9.00
N LEU A 49 9.08 8.46 -9.85
CA LEU A 49 9.55 8.08 -11.19
C LEU A 49 9.77 9.31 -12.07
N HIS A 50 8.82 10.24 -12.10
CA HIS A 50 8.93 11.46 -12.88
C HIS A 50 10.15 12.29 -12.46
N GLU A 51 10.37 12.47 -11.16
CA GLU A 51 11.57 13.12 -10.62
C GLU A 51 12.85 12.46 -11.17
N ARG A 52 12.94 11.12 -11.17
CA ARG A 52 14.12 10.42 -11.74
C ARG A 52 14.29 10.68 -13.24
N ILE A 53 13.20 10.75 -14.00
CA ILE A 53 13.25 10.99 -15.44
C ILE A 53 13.70 12.42 -15.72
N GLU A 54 13.22 13.40 -14.95
CA GLU A 54 13.61 14.81 -15.05
C GLU A 54 15.10 15.00 -14.76
N ASP A 55 15.59 14.40 -13.67
CA ASP A 55 17.00 14.45 -13.25
C ASP A 55 17.96 13.93 -14.34
N ASN A 56 17.49 13.00 -15.18
CA ASN A 56 18.29 12.34 -16.22
C ASN A 56 17.87 12.73 -17.65
N SER A 57 17.13 13.84 -17.82
CA SER A 57 16.63 14.32 -19.12
C SER A 57 17.73 14.45 -20.19
N ASN A 58 18.97 14.78 -19.80
CA ASN A 58 20.12 14.95 -20.68
C ASN A 58 20.92 13.66 -20.96
N CYS A 59 20.57 12.53 -20.37
CA CYS A 59 21.32 11.29 -20.50
C CYS A 59 20.52 10.28 -21.35
N GLY A 60 21.08 9.88 -22.50
CA GLY A 60 20.51 8.85 -23.35
C GLY A 60 21.53 7.76 -23.63
N GLU A 61 21.58 6.73 -22.79
CA GLU A 61 22.27 5.49 -23.15
C GLU A 61 21.46 4.81 -24.26
N LYS A 62 22.11 4.57 -25.39
CA LYS A 62 21.44 4.15 -26.63
C LYS A 62 21.21 2.64 -26.71
N GLU A 63 22.03 1.84 -26.03
CA GLU A 63 21.98 0.37 -26.15
C GLU A 63 21.48 -0.23 -24.85
N SER A 64 20.17 -0.46 -24.77
CA SER A 64 19.54 -1.10 -23.63
C SER A 64 18.28 -1.83 -24.09
N ILE A 65 18.01 -3.03 -23.56
CA ILE A 65 16.74 -3.74 -23.80
C ILE A 65 15.52 -2.93 -23.34
N PHE A 66 15.74 -1.89 -22.53
CA PHE A 66 14.72 -0.97 -22.07
C PHE A 66 14.50 0.22 -23.02
N ASN A 67 15.24 0.32 -24.12
CA ASN A 67 15.10 1.40 -25.10
C ASN A 67 13.75 1.31 -25.85
N GLU A 68 12.85 2.26 -25.57
CA GLU A 68 11.52 2.35 -26.17
C GLU A 68 11.56 2.70 -27.67
N GLN A 69 12.65 3.31 -28.17
CA GLN A 69 12.79 3.62 -29.60
C GLN A 69 13.10 2.37 -30.42
N GLU A 70 13.96 1.49 -29.91
CA GLU A 70 14.28 0.21 -30.56
C GLU A 70 13.15 -0.79 -30.39
N TYR A 71 12.51 -0.79 -29.21
CA TYR A 71 11.50 -1.77 -28.86
C TYR A 71 10.22 -1.08 -28.31
N PRO A 72 9.37 -0.48 -29.15
CA PRO A 72 8.23 0.31 -28.70
C PRO A 72 7.12 -0.56 -28.08
N LEU A 73 6.65 -0.21 -26.88
CA LEU A 73 5.49 -0.86 -26.23
C LEU A 73 4.17 -0.47 -26.90
N THR A 74 4.06 0.76 -27.41
CA THR A 74 2.82 1.31 -28.01
C THR A 74 3.09 1.84 -29.42
N LYS A 75 2.18 1.58 -30.37
CA LYS A 75 2.24 2.03 -31.79
C LYS A 75 1.93 3.52 -32.01
N GLY A 76 2.11 4.38 -31.01
CA GLY A 76 1.82 5.82 -31.11
C GLY A 76 3.04 6.65 -31.50
N GLN A 77 2.84 7.94 -31.80
CA GLN A 77 3.96 8.90 -31.88
C GLN A 77 4.64 8.98 -30.51
N ILE A 78 5.82 8.39 -30.41
CA ILE A 78 6.69 8.54 -29.25
C ILE A 78 7.40 9.88 -29.43
N GLN A 79 7.18 10.81 -28.49
CA GLN A 79 7.92 12.07 -28.48
C GLN A 79 9.31 11.80 -27.91
N TYR A 80 10.28 11.63 -28.82
CA TYR A 80 11.67 11.41 -28.44
C TYR A 80 12.30 12.72 -27.92
N GLY A 81 13.18 12.62 -26.92
CA GLY A 81 13.88 13.78 -26.36
C GLY A 81 13.03 14.62 -25.39
N VAL A 82 11.79 14.22 -25.11
CA VAL A 82 10.87 14.98 -24.26
C VAL A 82 10.56 14.18 -23.00
N THR A 83 10.82 14.77 -21.84
CA THR A 83 10.40 14.21 -20.54
C THR A 83 8.86 14.10 -20.53
N PRO A 84 8.30 12.91 -20.25
CA PRO A 84 6.85 12.73 -20.16
C PRO A 84 6.29 13.54 -18.99
N ILE A 85 5.12 14.14 -19.15
CA ILE A 85 4.42 14.79 -18.03
C ILE A 85 4.02 13.77 -16.97
N ARG A 86 3.92 14.22 -15.71
CA ARG A 86 3.58 13.38 -14.55
C ARG A 86 2.32 12.55 -14.75
N GLU A 87 1.27 13.12 -15.35
CA GLU A 87 0.00 12.46 -15.59
C GLU A 87 0.13 11.29 -16.57
N VAL A 88 1.07 11.37 -17.52
CA VAL A 88 1.37 10.28 -18.45
C VAL A 88 2.05 9.13 -17.73
N VAL A 89 3.00 9.45 -16.83
CA VAL A 89 3.65 8.44 -15.98
C VAL A 89 2.62 7.76 -15.09
N TYR A 90 1.77 8.53 -14.41
CA TYR A 90 0.69 8.00 -13.57
C TYR A 90 -0.29 7.12 -14.34
N THR A 91 -0.73 7.57 -15.51
CA THR A 91 -1.64 6.79 -16.35
C THR A 91 -1.02 5.47 -16.76
N PHE A 92 0.28 5.45 -17.07
CA PHE A 92 1.01 4.23 -17.40
C PHE A 92 1.09 3.26 -16.22
N VAL A 93 1.53 3.74 -15.05
CA VAL A 93 1.61 2.98 -13.79
C VAL A 93 0.23 2.40 -13.43
N TYR A 94 -0.80 3.24 -13.44
CA TYR A 94 -2.17 2.86 -13.09
C TYR A 94 -2.73 1.79 -14.04
N ARG A 95 -2.47 1.91 -15.34
CA ARG A 95 -2.91 0.91 -16.33
C ARG A 95 -2.30 -0.45 -16.05
N ILE A 96 -0.99 -0.54 -15.82
CA ILE A 96 -0.32 -1.80 -15.49
C ILE A 96 -0.94 -2.38 -14.21
N PHE A 97 -0.97 -1.59 -13.14
CA PHE A 97 -1.50 -2.00 -11.85
C PHE A 97 -2.91 -2.59 -11.96
N LYS A 98 -3.84 -1.89 -12.65
CA LYS A 98 -5.21 -2.36 -12.82
C LYS A 98 -5.33 -3.56 -13.74
N SER A 99 -4.56 -3.59 -14.83
CA SER A 99 -4.63 -4.67 -15.82
C SER A 99 -4.09 -6.00 -15.32
N GLN A 100 -3.15 -5.96 -14.38
CA GLN A 100 -2.51 -7.14 -13.80
C GLN A 100 -3.06 -7.47 -12.40
N GLU A 101 -4.12 -6.76 -11.97
CA GLU A 101 -4.75 -6.93 -10.64
C GLU A 101 -3.74 -6.92 -9.48
N MET A 102 -2.74 -6.05 -9.58
CA MET A 102 -1.62 -6.00 -8.64
C MET A 102 -2.08 -5.60 -7.24
N SER A 103 -1.41 -6.15 -6.24
CA SER A 103 -1.58 -5.71 -4.85
C SER A 103 -0.84 -4.40 -4.57
N PRO A 104 -1.32 -3.56 -3.64
CA PRO A 104 -0.63 -2.34 -3.24
C PRO A 104 0.79 -2.58 -2.71
N GLU A 105 1.03 -3.71 -2.08
CA GLU A 105 2.32 -4.10 -1.52
C GLU A 105 3.37 -4.32 -2.61
N SER A 106 2.99 -4.91 -3.75
CA SER A 106 3.86 -5.00 -4.93
C SER A 106 4.26 -3.62 -5.47
N THR A 107 3.44 -2.58 -5.25
CA THR A 107 3.77 -1.20 -5.64
C THR A 107 4.89 -0.62 -4.76
N ILE A 108 4.87 -0.94 -3.47
CA ILE A 108 5.93 -0.54 -2.52
C ILE A 108 7.24 -1.26 -2.89
N MET A 109 7.17 -2.56 -3.20
CA MET A 109 8.31 -3.34 -3.70
C MET A 109 8.90 -2.72 -4.97
N ALA A 110 8.05 -2.30 -5.92
CA ALA A 110 8.48 -1.67 -7.16
C ALA A 110 9.29 -0.38 -6.91
N LEU A 111 8.86 0.49 -5.98
CA LEU A 111 9.61 1.69 -5.62
C LEU A 111 11.00 1.35 -5.05
N VAL A 112 11.08 0.33 -4.19
CA VAL A 112 12.37 -0.13 -3.64
C VAL A 112 13.32 -0.62 -4.73
N TYR A 113 12.79 -1.33 -5.73
CA TYR A 113 13.57 -1.80 -6.86
C TYR A 113 14.06 -0.65 -7.75
N VAL A 114 13.22 0.35 -8.02
CA VAL A 114 13.65 1.58 -8.73
C VAL A 114 14.81 2.24 -8.00
N ASP A 115 14.70 2.43 -6.68
CA ASP A 115 15.76 3.06 -5.90
C ASP A 115 17.05 2.23 -5.86
N ARG A 116 16.95 0.90 -5.88
CA ARG A 116 18.12 0.00 -6.00
C ARG A 116 18.79 0.17 -7.37
N LEU A 117 18.04 0.21 -8.45
CA LEU A 117 18.57 0.44 -9.80
C LEU A 117 19.34 1.76 -9.89
N VAL A 118 18.74 2.84 -9.36
CA VAL A 118 19.38 4.16 -9.35
C VAL A 118 20.66 4.13 -8.52
N LYS A 119 20.67 3.45 -7.36
CA LYS A 119 21.88 3.26 -6.55
C LYS A 119 22.97 2.47 -7.26
N ASN A 120 22.57 1.52 -8.11
CA ASN A 120 23.48 0.73 -8.94
C ASN A 120 23.95 1.49 -10.20
N GLY A 121 23.60 2.78 -10.34
CA GLY A 121 24.07 3.66 -11.41
C GLY A 121 23.17 3.70 -12.64
N ILE A 122 22.03 3.01 -12.63
CA ILE A 122 21.08 2.99 -13.75
C ILE A 122 20.33 4.30 -13.80
N LYS A 123 20.40 4.96 -14.96
CA LYS A 123 19.73 6.25 -15.20
C LYS A 123 18.41 6.02 -15.91
N VAL A 124 17.32 6.36 -15.24
CA VAL A 124 15.97 6.32 -15.79
C VAL A 124 15.74 7.61 -16.57
N ASN A 125 15.53 7.54 -17.88
CA ASN A 125 15.36 8.71 -18.74
C ASN A 125 14.10 8.59 -19.62
N TRP A 126 13.82 9.60 -20.44
CA TRP A 126 12.66 9.63 -21.33
C TRP A 126 12.63 8.46 -22.34
N LEU A 127 13.77 7.83 -22.62
CA LEU A 127 13.92 6.73 -23.57
C LEU A 127 13.69 5.35 -22.92
N THR A 128 14.10 5.17 -21.66
CA THR A 128 14.13 3.85 -20.99
C THR A 128 13.00 3.64 -19.99
N TRP A 129 12.35 4.71 -19.50
CA TRP A 129 11.48 4.62 -18.33
C TRP A 129 10.29 3.67 -18.48
N LYS A 130 9.66 3.56 -19.66
CA LYS A 130 8.46 2.73 -19.82
C LYS A 130 8.75 1.25 -19.69
N ARG A 131 9.68 0.73 -20.50
CA ARG A 131 10.06 -0.69 -20.46
C ARG A 131 10.72 -1.03 -19.14
N LEU A 132 11.61 -0.18 -18.63
CA LEU A 132 12.26 -0.41 -17.34
C LEU A 132 11.22 -0.52 -16.22
N PHE A 133 10.26 0.41 -16.19
CA PHE A 133 9.26 0.43 -15.15
C PHE A 133 8.24 -0.71 -15.27
N LEU A 134 7.86 -1.08 -16.50
CA LEU A 134 7.08 -2.31 -16.76
C LEU A 134 7.79 -3.53 -16.18
N SER A 135 9.08 -3.72 -16.47
CA SER A 135 9.86 -4.84 -15.90
C SER A 135 9.87 -4.82 -14.38
N VAL A 136 10.08 -3.64 -13.78
CA VAL A 136 10.13 -3.50 -12.33
C VAL A 136 8.79 -3.87 -11.68
N MET A 137 7.67 -3.39 -12.23
CA MET A 137 6.34 -3.74 -11.72
C MET A 137 6.06 -5.24 -11.87
N MET A 138 6.37 -5.83 -13.03
CA MET A 138 6.15 -7.25 -13.25
C MET A 138 7.00 -8.12 -12.32
N LEU A 139 8.27 -7.75 -12.10
CA LEU A 139 9.14 -8.45 -11.16
C LEU A 139 8.66 -8.29 -9.72
N ALA A 140 8.23 -7.09 -9.32
CA ALA A 140 7.69 -6.86 -7.99
C ALA A 140 6.40 -7.67 -7.74
N TYR A 141 5.52 -7.73 -8.73
CA TYR A 141 4.32 -8.56 -8.69
C TYR A 141 4.65 -10.05 -8.53
N LYS A 142 5.58 -10.56 -9.35
CA LYS A 142 6.07 -11.95 -9.29
C LYS A 142 6.70 -12.34 -7.95
N VAL A 143 7.42 -11.42 -7.33
CA VAL A 143 8.11 -11.69 -6.05
C VAL A 143 7.15 -11.60 -4.87
N TRP A 144 6.15 -10.73 -4.95
CA TRP A 144 5.22 -10.50 -3.84
C TRP A 144 4.04 -11.46 -3.84
N GLU A 145 3.46 -11.74 -5.01
CA GLU A 145 2.35 -12.68 -5.10
C GLU A 145 2.84 -14.13 -5.11
N ASP A 146 2.25 -14.96 -4.27
CA ASP A 146 2.47 -16.42 -4.27
C ASP A 146 1.76 -17.12 -5.46
N LEU A 147 1.39 -16.36 -6.50
CA LEU A 147 0.67 -16.84 -7.68
C LEU A 147 1.63 -17.01 -8.87
N ALA A 148 1.34 -17.99 -9.73
CA ALA A 148 2.05 -18.13 -10.99
C ALA A 148 1.65 -16.97 -11.93
N VAL A 149 2.44 -15.90 -11.92
CA VAL A 149 2.33 -14.80 -12.88
C VAL A 149 2.96 -15.24 -14.20
N TRP A 150 2.16 -15.35 -15.26
CA TRP A 150 2.65 -15.82 -16.55
C TRP A 150 3.04 -14.63 -17.43
N ASN A 151 4.16 -14.74 -18.15
CA ASN A 151 4.55 -13.72 -19.14
C ASN A 151 3.47 -13.52 -20.23
N ALA A 152 2.60 -14.50 -20.43
CA ALA A 152 1.46 -14.42 -21.35
C ALA A 152 0.43 -13.34 -20.94
N ASP A 153 0.25 -13.09 -19.64
CA ASP A 153 -0.71 -12.10 -19.14
C ASP A 153 -0.29 -10.68 -19.49
N VAL A 154 1.02 -10.44 -19.59
CA VAL A 154 1.61 -9.16 -20.05
C VAL A 154 1.30 -8.92 -21.52
N LEU A 155 1.27 -9.96 -22.34
CA LEU A 155 0.98 -9.85 -23.79
C LEU A 155 -0.46 -9.44 -24.06
N ILE A 156 -1.39 -9.70 -23.13
CA ILE A 156 -2.78 -9.21 -23.22
C ILE A 156 -2.80 -7.68 -23.12
N VAL A 157 -1.96 -7.11 -22.25
CA VAL A 157 -1.88 -5.66 -22.00
C VAL A 157 -1.01 -4.96 -23.05
N PHE A 158 0.08 -5.62 -23.46
CA PHE A 158 1.06 -5.14 -24.43
C PHE A 158 1.18 -6.12 -25.60
N PRO A 159 0.19 -6.16 -26.52
CA PRO A 159 0.13 -7.16 -27.60
C PRO A 159 1.23 -7.01 -28.66
N ASN A 160 2.04 -5.95 -28.58
CA ASN A 160 3.15 -5.73 -29.50
C ASN A 160 4.48 -6.31 -29.00
N MET A 161 4.54 -6.78 -27.74
CA MET A 161 5.73 -7.44 -27.21
C MET A 161 5.76 -8.93 -27.61
N GLN A 162 6.95 -9.51 -27.61
CA GLN A 162 7.14 -10.95 -27.69
C GLN A 162 7.47 -11.54 -26.31
N ALA A 163 7.17 -12.83 -26.11
CA ALA A 163 7.43 -13.51 -24.84
C ALA A 163 8.94 -13.55 -24.52
N GLU A 164 9.78 -13.67 -25.55
CA GLU A 164 11.23 -13.65 -25.49
C GLU A 164 11.73 -12.29 -24.98
N GLU A 165 11.15 -11.18 -25.44
CA GLU A 165 11.51 -9.83 -24.99
C GLU A 165 11.21 -9.64 -23.50
N ILE A 166 10.04 -10.09 -23.03
CA ILE A 166 9.67 -10.02 -21.61
C ILE A 166 10.67 -10.81 -20.76
N THR A 167 11.00 -12.02 -21.21
CA THR A 167 11.94 -12.90 -20.52
C THR A 167 13.35 -12.29 -20.48
N GLN A 168 13.79 -11.65 -21.57
CA GLN A 168 15.08 -10.97 -21.63
C GLN A 168 15.09 -9.75 -20.70
N MET A 169 14.05 -8.92 -20.75
CA MET A 169 13.89 -7.77 -19.86
C MET A 169 13.92 -8.16 -18.38
N GLU A 170 13.29 -9.28 -18.01
CA GLU A 170 13.33 -9.82 -16.65
C GLU A 170 14.75 -10.25 -16.25
N ARG A 171 15.46 -10.98 -17.11
CA ARG A 171 16.84 -11.43 -16.86
C ARG A 171 17.80 -10.25 -16.67
N GLU A 172 17.71 -9.26 -17.57
CA GLU A 172 18.53 -8.04 -17.46
C GLU A 172 18.21 -7.29 -16.17
N LEU A 173 16.93 -7.11 -15.83
CA LEU A 173 16.53 -6.46 -14.59
C LEU A 173 17.05 -7.18 -13.34
N LEU A 174 17.00 -8.51 -13.31
CA LEU A 174 17.54 -9.32 -12.21
C LEU A 174 19.05 -9.11 -12.06
N GLY A 175 19.78 -9.05 -13.18
CA GLY A 175 21.21 -8.73 -13.20
C GLY A 175 21.49 -7.34 -12.64
N LEU A 176 20.73 -6.33 -13.06
CA LEU A 176 20.85 -4.95 -12.58
C LEU A 176 20.54 -4.80 -11.09
N LEU A 177 19.65 -5.65 -10.55
CA LEU A 177 19.33 -5.71 -9.12
C LEU A 177 20.30 -6.60 -8.33
N GLU A 178 21.31 -7.19 -8.97
CA GLU A 178 22.24 -8.15 -8.37
C GLU A 178 21.50 -9.31 -7.67
N TYR A 179 20.33 -9.69 -8.18
CA TYR A 179 19.42 -10.69 -7.58
C TYR A 179 19.00 -10.38 -6.14
N ARG A 180 19.15 -9.14 -5.68
CA ARG A 180 18.71 -8.69 -4.36
C ARG A 180 17.23 -8.33 -4.42
N LEU A 181 16.37 -9.33 -4.25
CA LEU A 181 14.91 -9.18 -4.30
C LEU A 181 14.27 -9.11 -2.92
N SER A 182 14.87 -9.75 -1.91
CA SER A 182 14.30 -9.78 -0.57
C SER A 182 14.24 -8.39 0.08
N LEU A 183 13.11 -8.11 0.74
CA LEU A 183 12.93 -6.94 1.61
C LEU A 183 12.76 -7.40 3.05
N SER A 184 13.42 -6.71 3.98
CA SER A 184 13.10 -6.84 5.40
C SER A 184 11.82 -6.05 5.72
N SER A 185 11.08 -6.48 6.74
CA SER A 185 9.86 -5.81 7.18
C SER A 185 10.10 -4.35 7.56
N SER A 186 11.28 -4.00 8.09
CA SER A 186 11.67 -2.62 8.40
C SER A 186 11.80 -1.76 7.15
N VAL A 187 12.46 -2.26 6.10
CA VAL A 187 12.60 -1.54 4.81
C VAL A 187 11.23 -1.36 4.18
N PHE A 188 10.40 -2.41 4.12
CA PHE A 188 9.05 -2.30 3.58
C PHE A 188 8.23 -1.24 4.31
N THR A 189 8.25 -1.26 5.64
CA THR A 189 7.51 -0.30 6.48
C THR A 189 8.01 1.13 6.29
N GLN A 190 9.32 1.33 6.15
CA GLN A 190 9.91 2.63 5.88
C GLN A 190 9.38 3.20 4.56
N TYR A 191 9.45 2.44 3.47
CA TYR A 191 8.98 2.89 2.15
C TYR A 191 7.48 3.16 2.15
N TYR A 192 6.68 2.33 2.83
CA TYR A 192 5.25 2.58 2.99
C TYR A 192 4.96 3.96 3.61
N PHE A 193 5.62 4.29 4.72
CA PHE A 193 5.41 5.56 5.39
C PHE A 193 5.96 6.74 4.58
N GLU A 194 7.07 6.55 3.88
CA GLU A 194 7.66 7.55 3.01
C GLU A 194 6.74 7.88 1.84
N MET A 195 6.15 6.86 1.20
CA MET A 195 5.17 7.05 0.12
C MET A 195 3.93 7.81 0.60
N ARG A 196 3.44 7.47 1.79
CA ARG A 196 2.31 8.17 2.41
C ARG A 196 2.64 9.61 2.75
N ALA A 197 3.85 9.91 3.20
CA ALA A 197 4.26 11.27 3.53
C ALA A 197 4.22 12.20 2.30
N VAL A 198 4.62 11.70 1.13
CA VAL A 198 4.60 12.47 -0.14
C VAL A 198 3.18 12.84 -0.54
N SER A 199 2.23 11.90 -0.53
CA SER A 199 0.84 12.19 -0.90
C SER A 199 0.09 12.95 0.20
N SER A 200 0.40 12.70 1.48
CA SER A 200 -0.13 13.50 2.58
C SER A 200 0.31 14.95 2.49
N ALA A 201 1.55 15.25 2.07
CA ALA A 201 2.00 16.64 1.87
C ALA A 201 1.21 17.37 0.78
N GLU A 202 0.75 16.67 -0.25
CA GLU A 202 -0.07 17.25 -1.33
C GLU A 202 -1.56 17.34 -0.98
N LYS A 203 -2.13 16.35 -0.29
CA LYS A 203 -3.57 16.30 0.09
C LYS A 203 -3.89 17.00 1.42
N PHE A 204 -2.92 17.07 2.34
CA PHE A 204 -3.05 17.62 3.68
C PHE A 204 -1.83 18.49 4.01
N PRO A 205 -1.89 19.83 3.84
CA PRO A 205 -1.24 20.66 4.83
C PRO A 205 -1.87 20.26 6.17
N MET A 206 -1.16 19.52 7.04
CA MET A 206 -1.68 19.08 8.33
C MET A 206 -2.26 20.30 9.03
N LYS A 207 -3.59 20.43 8.98
CA LYS A 207 -4.26 21.54 9.64
C LYS A 207 -4.17 21.21 11.13
N PRO A 208 -3.59 22.09 11.96
CA PRO A 208 -3.48 21.84 13.39
C PRO A 208 -4.84 21.43 13.94
N LEU A 209 -4.86 20.45 14.85
CA LEU A 209 -6.09 19.99 15.47
C LEU A 209 -6.80 21.20 16.09
N ASP A 210 -8.03 21.46 15.64
CA ASP A 210 -8.81 22.59 16.12
C ASP A 210 -9.03 22.48 17.63
N ARG A 211 -9.07 23.61 18.34
CA ARG A 211 -9.17 23.64 19.80
C ARG A 211 -10.42 22.90 20.29
N ASP A 212 -11.51 23.01 19.54
CA ASP A 212 -12.76 22.33 19.86
C ASP A 212 -12.68 20.82 19.64
N ALA A 213 -12.00 20.39 18.58
CA ALA A 213 -11.73 18.98 18.30
C ALA A 213 -10.79 18.36 19.34
N ALA A 214 -9.75 19.10 19.77
CA ALA A 214 -8.83 18.68 20.82
C ALA A 214 -9.55 18.51 22.16
N LYS A 215 -10.43 19.45 22.51
CA LYS A 215 -11.22 19.40 23.75
C LYS A 215 -12.24 18.26 23.73
N ALA A 216 -12.88 18.01 22.58
CA ALA A 216 -13.77 16.87 22.40
C ALA A 216 -13.04 15.53 22.57
N LEU A 217 -11.81 15.44 22.04
CA LEU A 217 -10.95 14.27 22.21
C LEU A 217 -10.58 14.07 23.68
N GLU A 218 -10.08 15.11 24.36
CA GLU A 218 -9.72 15.06 25.78
C GLU A 218 -10.89 14.63 26.67
N THR A 219 -12.10 15.13 26.38
CA THR A 219 -13.31 14.74 27.10
C THR A 219 -13.60 13.24 26.94
N ARG A 220 -13.46 12.70 25.73
CA ARG A 220 -13.66 11.27 25.44
C ARG A 220 -12.61 10.40 26.14
N THR A 221 -11.35 10.83 26.13
CA THR A 221 -10.26 10.14 26.83
C THR A 221 -10.52 10.11 28.34
N SER A 222 -10.89 11.26 28.94
CA SER A 222 -11.17 11.37 30.36
C SER A 222 -12.35 10.49 30.81
N ILE A 223 -13.42 10.42 30.01
CA ILE A 223 -14.57 9.54 30.29
C ILE A 223 -14.12 8.08 30.30
N ARG A 224 -13.30 7.67 29.32
CA ARG A 224 -12.82 6.30 29.22
C ARG A 224 -11.90 5.95 30.38
N GLU A 225 -10.99 6.85 30.75
CA GLU A 225 -10.11 6.68 31.91
C GLU A 225 -10.90 6.51 33.20
N LYS A 226 -11.91 7.36 33.46
CA LYS A 226 -12.79 7.22 34.62
C LYS A 226 -13.48 5.87 34.66
N ALA A 227 -14.02 5.41 33.53
CA ALA A 227 -14.66 4.09 33.44
C ALA A 227 -13.67 2.95 33.72
N ILE A 228 -12.41 3.08 33.28
CA ILE A 228 -11.35 2.11 33.59
C ILE A 228 -11.06 2.10 35.09
N TYR A 229 -10.85 3.28 35.70
CA TYR A 229 -10.58 3.39 37.14
C TYR A 229 -11.71 2.81 37.99
N GLU A 230 -12.96 3.03 37.58
CA GLU A 230 -14.13 2.53 38.30
C GLU A 230 -14.24 1.00 38.20
N ASP A 231 -13.94 0.42 37.04
CA ASP A 231 -13.87 -1.03 36.86
C ASP A 231 -12.74 -1.66 37.70
N TYR A 232 -11.55 -1.05 37.69
CA TYR A 232 -10.43 -1.44 38.56
C TYR A 232 -10.79 -1.38 40.04
N TYR A 233 -11.44 -0.29 40.47
CA TYR A 233 -11.87 -0.10 41.86
C TYR A 233 -12.89 -1.16 42.28
N ASN A 234 -13.88 -1.44 41.44
CA ASN A 234 -14.90 -2.46 41.69
C ASN A 234 -14.29 -3.87 41.77
N GLN A 235 -13.31 -4.18 40.92
CA GLN A 235 -12.59 -5.45 40.95
C GLN A 235 -11.69 -5.60 42.18
N TRP A 236 -11.04 -4.52 42.63
CA TRP A 236 -10.27 -4.53 43.88
C TRP A 236 -11.20 -4.80 45.07
N LYS A 237 -12.35 -4.11 45.13
CA LYS A 237 -13.33 -4.25 46.21
C LYS A 237 -13.92 -5.66 46.29
N SER A 238 -14.21 -6.31 45.16
CA SER A 238 -14.71 -7.68 45.15
C SER A 238 -13.68 -8.69 45.66
N LYS A 239 -12.40 -8.54 45.29
CA LYS A 239 -11.29 -9.37 45.82
C LYS A 239 -11.02 -9.14 47.30
N SER A 240 -11.18 -7.91 47.80
CA SER A 240 -11.07 -7.62 49.23
C SER A 240 -12.22 -8.21 50.05
N ALA A 241 -13.43 -8.30 49.48
CA ALA A 241 -14.56 -8.97 50.13
C ALA A 241 -14.34 -10.49 50.26
N GLU A 242 -13.62 -11.11 49.33
CA GLU A 242 -13.23 -12.53 49.40
C GLU A 242 -12.21 -12.82 50.51
N TRP A 243 -11.30 -11.90 50.83
CA TRP A 243 -10.33 -12.02 51.92
C TRP A 243 -10.94 -11.90 53.33
N GLY A 244 -12.15 -11.37 53.46
CA GLY A 244 -12.85 -11.22 54.75
C GLY A 244 -13.45 -12.52 55.31
N ASN A 245 -13.45 -13.61 54.54
CA ASN A 245 -14.08 -14.89 54.90
C ASN A 245 -13.10 -15.97 55.40
N ILE A 246 -11.91 -15.58 55.87
CA ILE A 246 -10.98 -16.52 56.51
C ILE A 246 -11.53 -16.87 57.91
N LYS A 247 -12.16 -18.05 58.04
CA LYS A 247 -12.60 -18.57 59.34
C LYS A 247 -11.40 -18.72 60.26
N SER A 248 -11.46 -18.09 61.43
CA SER A 248 -10.46 -18.24 62.49
C SER A 248 -10.31 -19.73 62.88
N PRO A 249 -9.09 -20.24 63.11
CA PRO A 249 -8.91 -21.63 63.56
C PRO A 249 -9.65 -21.84 64.87
N LYS A 250 -10.37 -22.97 65.00
CA LYS A 250 -11.04 -23.33 66.26
C LYS A 250 -9.97 -23.57 67.32
N ALA A 251 -10.08 -22.86 68.44
CA ALA A 251 -9.28 -23.14 69.63
C ALA A 251 -9.64 -24.54 70.14
N ILE A 252 -8.65 -25.44 70.14
CA ILE A 252 -8.72 -26.71 70.87
C ILE A 252 -8.40 -26.37 72.31
N ILE A 253 -9.36 -26.56 73.20
CA ILE A 253 -9.15 -26.51 74.65
C ILE A 253 -9.27 -27.96 75.10
N ASP A 254 -8.21 -28.47 75.73
CA ASP A 254 -8.07 -29.84 76.23
C ASP A 254 -9.19 -30.26 77.21
#